data_AF-U1PJU4-F1
#
_entry.id   AF-U1PJU4-F1
#
_cell.length_a   1.000
_cell.length_b   1.000
_cell.length_c   1.000
_cell.angle_alpha   90.00
_cell.angle_beta   90.00
_cell.angle_gamma   90.00
#
_symmetry.space_group_name_H-M   'P 1'
#
loop_
_entity.id
_entity.type
_entity.pdbx_description
1 polymer ?
#
loop_
_entity_poly.entity_id
_entity_poly.type
_entity_poly.pdbx_seq_one_letter_code
_entity_poly.pdbx_strand_id
1 'polypeptide(L)'
;MHLLQPVCKECGTAHDWSCIVECRDCGRGTDVLDGPCACGVTHPSWRAIERAARTEGPVTVAKDAVERPSEVGYRRHVGTVRGQWADYRRVLDSGGEFHVRTYLHHYELHVDEVSAIDEPTKHTLRYGPRAAVTTTVDLVRSVAGTTRQVGGLLGSSVIPDESVPESQEQ
;
A
#
# COMPACT_ATOMS: atom_id res chain seq x y z
N MET A 1 10.82 -13.44 7.97
CA MET A 1 10.45 -13.80 9.37
C MET A 1 8.95 -13.60 9.56
N HIS A 2 8.21 -14.56 10.13
CA HIS A 2 6.75 -14.45 10.31
C HIS A 2 6.39 -14.30 11.80
N LEU A 3 5.85 -13.15 12.22
CA LEU A 3 5.38 -12.89 13.60
C LEU A 3 3.85 -12.67 13.57
N LEU A 4 3.10 -13.76 13.40
CA LEU A 4 1.69 -13.68 13.02
C LEU A 4 0.69 -13.92 14.15
N GLN A 5 0.92 -14.86 15.09
CA GLN A 5 -0.06 -15.16 16.17
C GLN A 5 0.62 -15.53 17.52
N PRO A 6 0.23 -14.92 18.67
CA PRO A 6 0.73 -15.27 20.00
C PRO A 6 0.28 -16.66 20.43
N VAL A 7 -0.80 -17.15 19.83
CA VAL A 7 -1.34 -18.49 20.07
C VAL A 7 -1.80 -19.05 18.74
N CYS A 8 -1.33 -20.24 18.37
CA CYS A 8 -1.85 -20.95 17.21
C CYS A 8 -3.31 -21.34 17.47
N LYS A 9 -4.23 -20.90 16.61
CA LYS A 9 -5.67 -21.18 16.76
C LYS A 9 -6.03 -22.66 16.60
N GLU A 10 -5.19 -23.46 15.95
CA GLU A 10 -5.45 -24.89 15.71
C GLU A 10 -4.99 -25.77 16.88
N CYS A 11 -3.78 -25.54 17.40
CA CYS A 11 -3.19 -26.38 18.45
C CYS A 11 -3.12 -25.71 19.83
N GLY A 12 -3.48 -24.43 19.96
CA GLY A 12 -3.43 -23.69 21.22
C GLY A 12 -2.02 -23.38 21.73
N THR A 13 -0.97 -23.72 20.96
CA THR A 13 0.41 -23.43 21.33
C THR A 13 0.62 -21.93 21.39
N ALA A 14 1.00 -21.43 22.57
CA ALA A 14 1.53 -20.09 22.71
C ALA A 14 2.89 -20.02 22.04
N HIS A 15 3.08 -19.03 21.17
CA HIS A 15 4.37 -18.69 20.61
C HIS A 15 4.86 -17.47 21.38
N ASP A 16 6.07 -17.55 21.93
CA ASP A 16 6.74 -16.38 22.48
C ASP A 16 7.28 -15.54 21.32
N TRP A 17 6.93 -14.26 21.34
CA TRP A 17 7.28 -13.32 20.30
C TRP A 17 8.55 -12.63 20.72
N SER A 18 9.59 -12.75 19.93
CA SER A 18 10.80 -11.99 20.18
C SER A 18 11.34 -11.37 18.92
N CYS A 19 11.78 -10.12 19.03
CA CYS A 19 12.62 -9.46 18.06
C CYS A 19 13.93 -9.14 18.74
N ILE A 20 14.79 -10.17 18.82
CA ILE A 20 16.09 -10.02 19.46
C ILE A 20 17.04 -9.27 18.54
N VAL A 21 17.43 -8.08 18.94
CA VAL A 21 18.48 -7.30 18.29
C VAL A 21 19.62 -7.04 19.26
N GLU A 22 20.81 -6.82 18.72
CA GLU A 22 21.93 -6.33 19.52
C GLU A 22 21.69 -4.86 19.93
N CYS A 23 21.70 -4.60 21.24
CA CYS A 23 21.65 -3.26 21.80
C CYS A 23 22.91 -2.48 21.42
N ARG A 24 22.77 -1.30 20.80
CA ARG A 24 23.92 -0.49 20.38
C ARG A 24 24.75 0.07 21.55
N ASP A 25 24.14 0.20 22.72
CA ASP A 25 24.78 0.87 23.85
C ASP A 25 25.56 -0.11 24.74
N CYS A 26 25.06 -1.35 24.89
CA CYS A 26 25.69 -2.36 25.74
C CYS A 26 26.10 -3.66 25.01
N GLY A 27 25.79 -3.81 23.73
CA GLY A 27 26.13 -4.98 22.91
C GLY A 27 25.35 -6.27 23.24
N ARG A 28 24.41 -6.23 24.17
CA ARG A 28 23.62 -7.42 24.55
C ARG A 28 22.45 -7.63 23.61
N GLY A 29 22.09 -8.89 23.37
CA GLY A 29 20.81 -9.22 22.76
C GLY A 29 19.65 -8.72 23.62
N THR A 30 18.71 -8.01 23.02
CA THR A 30 17.53 -7.47 23.68
C THR A 30 16.32 -7.73 22.80
N ASP A 31 15.25 -8.23 23.41
CA ASP A 31 13.97 -8.30 22.76
C ASP A 31 13.32 -6.91 22.77
N VAL A 32 13.19 -6.29 21.61
CA VAL A 32 12.62 -4.93 21.53
C VAL A 32 11.11 -4.89 21.75
N LEU A 33 10.45 -6.05 21.74
CA LEU A 33 9.02 -6.15 21.99
C LEU A 33 8.69 -6.35 23.49
N ASP A 34 9.68 -6.79 24.28
CA ASP A 34 9.55 -7.08 25.72
C ASP A 34 10.03 -5.92 26.63
N GLY A 35 10.20 -4.73 26.06
CA GLY A 35 10.53 -3.50 26.80
C GLY A 35 11.99 -3.05 26.67
N PRO A 36 12.49 -2.23 27.63
CA PRO A 36 13.84 -1.66 27.54
C PRO A 36 14.91 -2.75 27.71
N CYS A 37 16.06 -2.52 27.08
CA CYS A 37 17.24 -3.35 27.29
C CYS A 37 17.65 -3.35 28.77
N ALA A 38 18.37 -4.40 29.21
CA ALA A 38 18.91 -4.51 30.57
C ALA A 38 19.81 -3.32 30.98
N CYS A 39 20.34 -2.54 30.03
CA CYS A 39 21.07 -1.30 30.31
C CYS A 39 20.16 -0.06 30.49
N GLY A 40 18.84 -0.21 30.41
CA GLY A 40 17.84 0.84 30.57
C GLY A 40 17.44 1.54 29.26
N VAL A 41 18.04 1.19 28.12
CA VAL A 41 17.77 1.84 26.83
C VAL A 41 16.54 1.24 26.16
N THR A 42 15.60 2.09 25.76
CA THR A 42 14.46 1.68 24.93
C THR A 42 14.82 1.78 23.45
N HIS A 43 14.60 0.70 22.71
CA HIS A 43 14.81 0.66 21.27
C HIS A 43 13.46 0.80 20.53
N PRO A 44 13.34 1.67 19.52
CA PRO A 44 12.11 1.77 18.75
C PRO A 44 11.86 0.47 17.97
N SER A 45 10.74 -0.20 18.22
CA SER A 45 10.41 -1.51 17.64
C SER A 45 10.49 -1.50 16.11
N TRP A 46 9.95 -0.46 15.47
CA TRP A 46 10.01 -0.31 14.02
C TRP A 46 11.42 -0.23 13.45
N ARG A 47 12.41 0.33 14.17
CA ARG A 47 13.80 0.39 13.70
C ARG A 47 14.47 -0.99 13.73
N ALA A 48 14.11 -1.82 14.70
CA ALA A 48 14.56 -3.21 14.76
C ALA A 48 13.93 -4.06 13.66
N ILE A 49 12.61 -3.94 13.45
CA ILE A 49 11.87 -4.66 12.41
C ILE A 49 12.38 -4.26 11.01
N GLU A 50 12.66 -2.98 10.78
CA GLU A 50 13.29 -2.48 9.56
C GLU A 50 14.67 -3.09 9.29
N ARG A 51 15.48 -3.26 10.34
CA ARG A 51 16.78 -3.92 10.24
C ARG A 51 16.60 -5.38 9.84
N ALA A 52 15.73 -6.10 10.54
CA ALA A 52 15.40 -7.49 10.22
C ALA A 52 14.89 -7.63 8.79
N ALA A 53 14.03 -6.71 8.33
CA ALA A 53 13.50 -6.73 6.98
C ALA A 53 14.58 -6.57 5.89
N ARG A 54 15.64 -5.80 6.18
CA ARG A 54 16.77 -5.62 5.28
C ARG A 54 17.71 -6.83 5.24
N THR A 55 17.91 -7.50 6.37
CA THR A 55 18.89 -8.60 6.49
C THR A 55 18.28 -9.96 6.18
N GLU A 56 17.01 -10.16 6.50
CA GLU A 56 16.33 -11.46 6.47
C GLU A 56 15.16 -11.52 5.47
N GLY A 57 14.86 -10.40 4.81
CA GLY A 57 13.71 -10.27 3.92
C GLY A 57 12.40 -9.95 4.65
N PRO A 58 11.23 -10.07 4.01
CA PRO A 58 9.97 -9.58 4.56
C PRO A 58 9.66 -10.05 5.99
N VAL A 59 9.13 -9.13 6.79
CA VAL A 59 8.79 -9.34 8.20
C VAL A 59 7.30 -9.12 8.41
N THR A 60 6.65 -10.08 9.07
CA THR A 60 5.26 -9.93 9.51
C THR A 60 5.22 -9.64 11.00
N VAL A 61 4.37 -8.72 11.48
CA VAL A 61 4.23 -8.36 12.92
C VAL A 61 2.76 -8.11 13.29
N ALA A 62 2.26 -8.60 14.44
CA ALA A 62 0.92 -8.21 14.89
C ALA A 62 0.84 -6.75 15.30
N LYS A 63 -0.38 -6.20 15.16
CA LYS A 63 -0.67 -4.79 15.41
C LYS A 63 -0.64 -4.38 16.88
N ASP A 64 -0.80 -5.33 17.79
CA ASP A 64 -0.78 -5.10 19.24
C ASP A 64 0.63 -5.11 19.82
N ALA A 65 1.61 -5.65 19.09
CA ALA A 65 3.00 -5.70 19.50
C ALA A 65 3.80 -4.41 19.17
N VAL A 66 3.27 -3.53 18.32
CA VAL A 66 3.99 -2.34 17.85
C VAL A 66 3.06 -1.13 17.69
N GLU A 67 3.64 0.07 17.74
CA GLU A 67 2.94 1.31 17.46
C GLU A 67 2.41 1.35 16.02
N ARG A 68 1.43 2.21 15.73
CA ARG A 68 0.89 2.31 14.37
C ARG A 68 1.95 2.92 13.44
N PRO A 69 2.06 2.48 12.17
CA PRO A 69 3.06 3.02 11.24
C PRO A 69 3.04 4.55 11.09
N SER A 70 1.85 5.16 11.14
CA SER A 70 1.67 6.61 11.08
C SER A 70 2.27 7.35 12.27
N GLU A 71 2.37 6.72 13.44
CA GLU A 71 2.91 7.31 14.66
C GLU A 71 4.44 7.35 14.65
N VAL A 72 5.08 6.51 13.83
CA VAL A 72 6.54 6.36 13.74
C VAL A 72 7.13 6.87 12.41
N GLY A 73 6.37 7.72 11.71
CA GLY A 73 6.83 8.47 10.56
C GLY A 73 6.62 7.81 9.19
N TYR A 74 5.85 6.72 9.11
CA TYR A 74 5.40 6.23 7.81
C TYR A 74 4.22 7.05 7.29
N ARG A 75 4.17 7.25 5.97
CA ARG A 75 3.09 7.97 5.31
C ARG A 75 2.15 6.98 4.64
N ARG A 76 0.85 7.16 4.82
CA ARG A 76 -0.15 6.32 4.17
C ARG A 76 -0.01 6.40 2.65
N HIS A 77 -0.08 5.24 2.02
CA HIS A 77 -0.04 5.04 0.59
C HIS A 77 -1.21 4.13 0.19
N VAL A 78 -1.65 4.20 -1.06
CA VAL A 78 -2.74 3.37 -1.56
C VAL A 78 -2.12 2.09 -2.15
N GLY A 79 -2.22 0.99 -1.40
CA GLY A 79 -1.88 -0.35 -1.88
C GLY A 79 -3.13 -1.13 -2.27
N THR A 80 -3.07 -1.84 -3.38
CA THR A 80 -4.21 -2.49 -4.06
C THR A 80 -4.03 -4.02 -4.13
N VAL A 81 -3.81 -4.67 -2.98
CA VAL A 81 -3.89 -6.14 -2.87
C VAL A 81 -5.17 -6.56 -2.15
N ARG A 82 -5.81 -7.63 -2.62
CA ARG A 82 -7.02 -8.19 -2.00
C ARG A 82 -6.76 -8.57 -0.54
N GLY A 83 -7.51 -7.97 0.39
CA GLY A 83 -7.35 -8.18 1.84
C GLY A 83 -6.42 -7.18 2.55
N GLN A 84 -5.68 -6.34 1.80
CA GLN A 84 -4.93 -5.22 2.34
C GLN A 84 -5.86 -4.05 2.64
N TRP A 85 -5.76 -3.48 3.84
CA TRP A 85 -6.57 -2.34 4.28
C TRP A 85 -5.88 -1.00 4.02
N ALA A 86 -4.55 -0.99 4.10
CA ALA A 86 -3.74 0.18 3.82
C ALA A 86 -2.31 -0.26 3.44
N ASP A 87 -1.59 0.64 2.78
CA ASP A 87 -0.14 0.58 2.66
C ASP A 87 0.44 1.82 3.35
N TYR A 88 1.64 1.70 3.88
CA TYR A 88 2.38 2.84 4.42
C TYR A 88 3.81 2.79 3.94
N ARG A 89 4.35 3.94 3.52
CA ARG A 89 5.69 4.06 2.96
C ARG A 89 6.60 4.92 3.83
N ARG A 90 7.88 4.56 3.87
CA ARG A 90 8.97 5.42 4.38
C ARG A 90 10.15 5.37 3.41
N VAL A 91 10.47 6.51 2.83
CA VAL A 91 11.59 6.66 1.89
C VAL A 91 12.91 6.55 2.64
N LEU A 92 13.88 5.90 2.02
CA LEU A 92 15.25 5.76 2.47
C LEU A 92 16.13 6.77 1.77
N ASP A 93 17.17 7.25 2.45
CA ASP A 93 18.15 8.17 1.85
C ASP A 93 18.87 7.56 0.63
N SER A 94 18.88 6.24 0.53
CA SER A 94 19.43 5.49 -0.61
C SER A 94 18.49 5.40 -1.82
N GLY A 95 17.30 6.02 -1.79
CA GLY A 95 16.30 5.97 -2.87
C GLY A 95 15.38 4.74 -2.86
N GLY A 96 15.55 3.82 -1.91
CA GLY A 96 14.62 2.72 -1.66
C GLY A 96 13.47 3.11 -0.74
N GLU A 97 12.53 2.20 -0.50
CA GLU A 97 11.36 2.43 0.34
C GLU A 97 11.07 1.24 1.25
N PHE A 98 10.72 1.52 2.50
CA PHE A 98 10.03 0.55 3.35
C PHE A 98 8.54 0.61 3.09
N HIS A 99 7.91 -0.54 2.87
CA HIS A 99 6.47 -0.67 2.69
C HIS A 99 5.87 -1.52 3.80
N VAL A 100 4.89 -0.95 4.52
CA VAL A 100 4.11 -1.61 5.56
C VAL A 100 2.69 -1.82 5.06
N ARG A 101 2.40 -3.06 4.65
CA ARG A 101 1.05 -3.48 4.30
C ARG A 101 0.27 -3.79 5.56
N THR A 102 -0.92 -3.20 5.67
CA THR A 102 -1.81 -3.41 6.81
C THR A 102 -2.87 -4.42 6.44
N TYR A 103 -2.95 -5.51 7.21
CA TYR A 103 -4.02 -6.51 7.14
C TYR A 103 -4.93 -6.37 8.36
N LEU A 104 -5.89 -7.27 8.56
CA LEU A 104 -6.80 -7.20 9.70
C LEU A 104 -6.05 -7.26 11.06
N HIS A 105 -5.19 -8.26 11.24
CA HIS A 105 -4.53 -8.54 12.52
C HIS A 105 -3.03 -8.21 12.57
N HIS A 106 -2.41 -7.97 11.42
CA HIS A 106 -0.97 -7.83 11.31
C HIS A 106 -0.55 -6.76 10.30
N TYR A 107 0.73 -6.42 10.36
CA TYR A 107 1.49 -5.66 9.41
C TYR A 107 2.47 -6.56 8.68
N GLU A 108 2.72 -6.31 7.40
CA GLU A 108 3.83 -6.91 6.64
C GLU A 108 4.76 -5.80 6.17
N LEU A 109 5.99 -5.83 6.65
CA LEU A 109 7.07 -4.94 6.24
C LEU A 109 7.92 -5.63 5.17
N HIS A 110 8.16 -4.94 4.06
CA HIS A 110 9.17 -5.30 3.06
C HIS A 110 9.97 -4.08 2.63
N VAL A 111 11.09 -4.34 1.95
CA VAL A 111 12.00 -3.32 1.45
C VAL A 111 12.03 -3.39 -0.07
N ASP A 112 11.67 -2.28 -0.70
CA ASP A 112 11.89 -2.07 -2.12
C ASP A 112 13.17 -1.25 -2.27
N GLU A 113 14.17 -1.79 -2.95
CA GLU A 113 15.45 -1.09 -3.21
C GLU A 113 15.31 0.03 -4.24
N VAL A 114 14.22 0.05 -4.98
CA VAL A 114 13.90 1.03 -6.00
C VAL A 114 12.53 1.58 -5.68
N SER A 115 12.35 2.89 -5.63
CA SER A 115 11.03 3.50 -5.37
C SER A 115 10.07 3.34 -6.55
N ALA A 116 8.80 3.03 -6.25
CA ALA A 116 7.73 2.96 -7.26
C ALA A 116 7.33 4.35 -7.78
N ILE A 117 7.70 5.41 -7.05
CA ILE A 117 7.30 6.78 -7.33
C ILE A 117 8.43 7.53 -8.01
N ASP A 118 9.67 7.38 -7.52
CA ASP A 118 10.81 8.09 -8.11
C ASP A 118 11.35 7.37 -9.36
N GLU A 119 11.30 6.03 -9.39
CA GLU A 119 11.80 5.21 -10.50
C GLU A 119 10.78 4.13 -10.96
N PRO A 120 9.55 4.49 -11.38
CA PRO A 120 8.44 3.55 -11.62
C PRO A 120 8.76 2.45 -12.64
N THR A 121 9.48 2.78 -13.72
CA THR A 121 9.88 1.80 -14.74
C THR A 121 10.83 0.75 -14.18
N LYS A 122 11.83 1.18 -13.41
CA LYS A 122 12.84 0.30 -12.81
C LYS A 122 12.23 -0.52 -11.67
N HIS A 123 11.34 0.08 -10.87
CA HIS A 123 10.56 -0.65 -9.88
C HIS A 123 9.75 -1.76 -10.56
N THR A 124 8.98 -1.43 -11.61
CA THR A 124 8.18 -2.41 -12.34
C THR A 124 9.03 -3.51 -12.96
N LEU A 125 10.18 -3.20 -13.55
CA LEU A 125 11.08 -4.22 -14.10
C LEU A 125 11.65 -5.14 -13.01
N ARG A 126 11.85 -4.62 -11.81
CA ARG A 126 12.47 -5.34 -10.69
C ARG A 126 11.48 -6.16 -9.86
N TYR A 127 10.32 -5.59 -9.59
CA TYR A 127 9.31 -6.10 -8.66
C TYR A 127 7.97 -6.43 -9.33
N GLY A 128 7.84 -6.10 -10.62
CA GLY A 128 6.66 -6.45 -11.39
C GLY A 128 6.46 -7.96 -11.46
N PRO A 129 5.21 -8.43 -11.57
CA PRO A 129 4.94 -9.85 -11.70
C PRO A 129 5.51 -10.34 -13.04
N ARG A 130 6.09 -11.55 -13.10
CA ARG A 130 6.25 -12.26 -14.38
C ARG A 130 4.93 -12.50 -15.14
N ALA A 131 3.79 -12.06 -14.58
CA ALA A 131 2.47 -11.98 -15.18
C ALA A 131 2.06 -10.55 -15.61
N ALA A 132 3.00 -9.67 -15.95
CA ALA A 132 2.71 -8.37 -16.56
C ALA A 132 2.46 -8.47 -18.09
N VAL A 133 1.58 -9.38 -18.51
CA VAL A 133 0.97 -9.37 -19.85
C VAL A 133 -0.53 -9.39 -19.65
N THR A 134 -1.14 -8.21 -19.53
CA THR A 134 -2.57 -7.86 -19.78
C THR A 134 -3.00 -6.66 -18.94
N THR A 135 -2.25 -5.54 -18.97
CA THR A 135 -2.80 -4.26 -18.47
C THR A 135 -2.22 -3.06 -19.19
N THR A 136 -1.86 -3.23 -20.47
CA THR A 136 -1.38 -2.15 -21.35
C THR A 136 -2.20 -2.01 -22.64
N VAL A 137 -3.39 -2.62 -22.72
CA VAL A 137 -4.25 -2.53 -23.93
C VAL A 137 -5.41 -1.52 -23.79
N ASP A 138 -5.85 -1.18 -22.58
CA ASP A 138 -7.08 -0.38 -22.45
C ASP A 138 -6.89 1.15 -22.43
N LEU A 139 -5.66 1.65 -22.23
CA LEU A 139 -5.40 3.10 -22.29
C LEU A 139 -5.10 3.61 -23.72
N VAL A 140 -4.74 2.73 -24.66
CA VAL A 140 -4.49 3.14 -26.07
C VAL A 140 -5.78 3.13 -26.91
N ARG A 141 -6.86 2.46 -26.47
CA ARG A 141 -8.10 2.37 -27.24
C ARG A 141 -9.08 3.54 -27.05
N SER A 142 -8.88 4.38 -26.03
CA SER A 142 -9.82 5.48 -25.72
C SER A 142 -9.54 6.79 -26.48
N VAL A 143 -8.39 6.91 -27.17
CA VAL A 143 -8.04 8.14 -27.94
C VAL A 143 -8.25 7.99 -29.46
N ALA A 144 -8.64 6.80 -29.95
CA ALA A 144 -8.78 6.53 -31.39
C ALA A 144 -10.23 6.52 -31.92
N GLY A 145 -11.20 6.98 -31.13
CA GLY A 145 -12.63 6.80 -31.42
C GLY A 145 -13.48 8.06 -31.35
N THR A 146 -13.06 9.18 -31.95
CA THR A 146 -13.99 10.29 -32.23
C THR A 146 -13.60 11.06 -33.48
N THR A 147 -13.65 10.39 -34.64
CA THR A 147 -13.82 11.09 -35.92
C THR A 147 -14.75 10.30 -36.84
N ARG A 148 -15.64 11.06 -37.51
CA ARG A 148 -16.66 10.69 -38.51
C ARG A 148 -17.96 10.09 -37.99
N GLN A 149 -18.98 10.94 -37.93
CA GLN A 149 -19.92 10.97 -39.05
C GLN A 149 -20.54 12.38 -39.21
N VAL A 150 -19.97 13.14 -40.16
CA VAL A 150 -20.63 14.28 -40.80
C VAL A 150 -21.24 13.73 -42.09
N GLY A 151 -22.54 13.93 -42.27
CA GLY A 151 -23.22 13.61 -43.53
C GLY A 151 -24.73 13.67 -43.38
N GLY A 152 -25.33 14.78 -43.81
CA GLY A 152 -26.79 14.89 -43.93
C GLY A 152 -27.36 16.31 -43.91
N LEU A 153 -26.87 17.18 -44.80
CA LEU A 153 -27.61 18.38 -45.21
C LEU A 153 -28.81 17.96 -46.07
N LEU A 154 -30.01 18.49 -45.78
CA LEU A 154 -30.82 19.34 -46.67
C LEU A 154 -32.24 19.45 -46.11
N GLY A 155 -32.78 20.68 -46.14
CA GLY A 155 -34.21 20.93 -45.92
C GLY A 155 -34.57 22.09 -45.01
N SER A 156 -34.04 23.30 -45.24
CA SER A 156 -34.69 24.52 -44.74
C SER A 156 -36.04 24.70 -45.42
N SER A 157 -37.10 24.86 -44.63
CA SER A 157 -38.21 25.75 -44.97
C SER A 157 -38.80 26.37 -43.70
N VAL A 158 -38.68 27.69 -43.68
CA VAL A 158 -39.33 28.68 -42.82
C VAL A 158 -40.85 28.49 -42.86
N ILE A 159 -41.53 28.60 -41.72
CA ILE A 159 -42.54 29.63 -41.34
C ILE A 159 -42.95 29.35 -39.87
N PRO A 160 -42.91 30.33 -38.95
CA PRO A 160 -43.62 30.23 -37.68
C PRO A 160 -45.08 30.66 -37.88
N ASP A 161 -46.04 29.90 -37.37
CA ASP A 161 -47.40 30.39 -37.23
C ASP A 161 -47.88 30.23 -35.79
N GLU A 162 -48.57 31.27 -35.38
CA GLU A 162 -48.95 31.73 -34.07
C GLU A 162 -50.40 31.31 -33.85
N SER A 163 -50.72 30.57 -32.77
CA SER A 163 -52.08 30.58 -32.23
C SER A 163 -52.08 30.29 -30.73
N VAL A 164 -52.40 31.35 -30.01
CA VAL A 164 -52.74 31.57 -28.60
C VAL A 164 -53.94 30.71 -28.13
N PRO A 165 -54.20 30.57 -26.80
CA PRO A 165 -54.76 29.38 -26.15
C PRO A 165 -56.25 29.49 -25.77
N GLU A 166 -56.83 28.38 -25.30
CA GLU A 166 -58.09 28.32 -24.54
C GLU A 166 -57.86 27.42 -23.30
N SER A 167 -57.87 27.99 -22.08
CA SER A 167 -59.01 28.02 -21.13
C SER A 167 -59.38 26.61 -20.63
N GLN A 168 -58.89 26.16 -19.47
CA GLN A 168 -59.49 26.26 -18.13
C GLN A 168 -61.00 25.97 -18.02
N GLU A 169 -61.34 25.33 -16.88
CA GLU A 169 -62.67 24.95 -16.35
C GLU A 169 -63.10 23.51 -16.73
N GLN A 170 -63.44 22.59 -15.83
CA GLN A 170 -63.75 22.59 -14.39
C GLN A 170 -63.52 21.17 -13.84
#